data_AF-A0A059ECA5-F1
#
_entry.id   AF-A0A059ECA5-F1
#
_cell.length_a   1.000
_cell.length_b   1.000
_cell.length_c   1.000
_cell.angle_alpha   90.00
_cell.angle_beta   90.00
_cell.angle_gamma   90.00
#
_symmetry.space_group_name_H-M   'P 1'
#
loop_
_entity.id
_entity.type
_entity.pdbx_description
1 polymer ?
#
loop_
_entity_poly.entity_id
_entity_poly.type
_entity_poly.pdbx_seq_one_letter_code
_entity_poly.pdbx_strand_id
1 'polypeptide(L)'
;MIRIFTALAVAASVATAPAFAASDEFKMEIDVNRTQLETVVGAQEEYDRIRDEVNARCTSEHVAYNFGKALAVRQCERKMMKKVVAYVDHDTFTNVHYQSN
;
A
#
# COMPACT_ATOMS: atom_id res chain seq x y z
N MET A 1 -20.87 6.90 5.19
CA MET A 1 -21.26 5.81 4.26
C MET A 1 -20.00 5.04 3.94
N ILE A 2 -19.83 3.84 4.50
CA ILE A 2 -18.72 2.94 4.16
C ILE A 2 -19.10 2.28 2.84
N ARG A 3 -18.30 2.49 1.79
CA ARG A 3 -18.45 1.82 0.51
C ARG A 3 -17.23 0.94 0.31
N ILE A 4 -17.42 -0.35 0.57
CA ILE A 4 -16.46 -1.41 0.28
C ILE A 4 -16.35 -1.49 -1.25
N PHE A 5 -15.20 -1.14 -1.82
CA PHE A 5 -14.93 -1.28 -3.24
C PHE A 5 -14.06 -2.52 -3.46
N THR A 6 -14.69 -3.61 -3.89
CA THR A 6 -14.03 -4.80 -4.38
C THR A 6 -13.30 -4.49 -5.69
N ALA A 7 -12.00 -4.24 -5.61
CA ALA A 7 -11.12 -4.36 -6.77
C ALA A 7 -10.91 -5.86 -7.05
N LEU A 8 -11.57 -6.37 -8.09
CA LEU A 8 -11.58 -7.77 -8.55
C LEU A 8 -12.21 -8.79 -7.57
N ALA A 9 -13.43 -9.23 -7.90
CA ALA A 9 -13.98 -10.48 -7.36
C ALA A 9 -13.21 -11.68 -7.97
N VAL A 10 -12.16 -12.14 -7.31
CA VAL A 10 -11.66 -13.51 -7.52
C VAL A 10 -12.34 -14.41 -6.49
N ALA A 11 -13.36 -15.13 -6.94
CA ALA A 11 -13.82 -16.30 -6.23
C ALA A 11 -12.71 -17.37 -6.30
N ALA A 12 -11.94 -17.50 -5.22
CA ALA A 12 -11.13 -18.70 -5.00
C ALA A 12 -10.88 -18.83 -3.49
N SER A 13 -11.69 -19.67 -2.87
CA SER A 13 -11.33 -20.39 -1.65
C SER A 13 -9.96 -21.06 -1.83
N VAL A 14 -8.92 -20.57 -1.16
CA VAL A 14 -7.78 -21.39 -0.75
C VAL A 14 -7.19 -20.84 0.55
N ALA A 15 -7.36 -21.64 1.60
CA ALA A 15 -6.43 -21.67 2.72
C ALA A 15 -4.99 -21.86 2.21
N THR A 16 -4.02 -21.44 3.02
CA THR A 16 -2.56 -21.37 2.75
C THR A 16 -2.17 -20.14 1.94
N ALA A 17 -1.58 -19.15 2.60
CA ALA A 17 -0.91 -18.03 1.97
C ALA A 17 0.42 -18.53 1.36
N PRO A 18 0.62 -18.50 0.02
CA PRO A 18 1.86 -19.01 -0.56
C PRO A 18 2.62 -17.94 -1.37
N ALA A 19 3.94 -17.97 -1.20
CA ALA A 19 4.96 -17.62 -2.20
C ALA A 19 4.82 -16.26 -2.93
N PHE A 20 5.09 -15.16 -2.24
CA PHE A 20 5.11 -13.79 -2.80
C PHE A 20 6.52 -13.31 -3.20
N ALA A 21 7.38 -14.18 -3.72
CA ALA A 21 8.79 -13.84 -3.99
C ALA A 21 9.11 -13.49 -5.46
N ALA A 22 8.14 -13.52 -6.38
CA ALA A 22 8.42 -13.43 -7.82
C ALA A 22 7.36 -12.75 -8.71
N SER A 23 6.31 -12.14 -8.16
CA SER A 23 5.19 -11.62 -8.97
C SER A 23 5.23 -10.10 -9.06
N ASP A 24 5.29 -9.55 -10.29
CA ASP A 24 5.03 -8.12 -10.60
C ASP A 24 3.64 -7.64 -10.12
N GLU A 25 2.76 -8.57 -9.77
CA GLU A 25 1.39 -8.38 -9.33
C GLU A 25 1.30 -8.52 -7.79
N PHE A 26 1.87 -7.54 -7.08
CA PHE A 26 1.67 -7.37 -5.65
C PHE A 26 0.23 -6.88 -5.40
N LYS A 27 -0.61 -7.76 -4.84
CA LYS A 27 -2.02 -7.47 -4.51
C LYS A 27 -2.15 -7.16 -3.02
N MET A 28 -2.57 -5.94 -2.72
CA MET A 28 -2.91 -5.48 -1.37
C MET A 28 -4.27 -4.80 -1.44
N GLU A 29 -5.19 -5.21 -0.57
CA GLU A 29 -6.43 -4.47 -0.36
C GLU A 29 -6.10 -3.24 0.47
N ILE A 30 -6.43 -2.06 -0.05
CA ILE A 30 -6.22 -0.78 0.63
C ILE A 30 -7.59 -0.12 0.71
N ASP A 31 -8.11 -0.01 1.93
CA ASP A 31 -9.30 0.79 2.19
C ASP A 31 -8.89 2.26 2.22
N VAL A 32 -9.49 3.05 1.33
CA VAL A 32 -9.21 4.47 1.19
C VAL A 32 -10.46 5.27 1.54
N ASN A 33 -10.40 6.00 2.64
CA ASN A 33 -11.45 6.91 3.04
C ASN A 33 -11.32 8.22 2.26
N ARG A 34 -11.96 8.27 1.09
CA ARG A 34 -11.90 9.46 0.20
C ARG A 34 -12.40 10.75 0.85
N THR A 35 -13.28 10.67 1.85
CA THR A 35 -13.74 11.85 2.59
C THR A 35 -12.62 12.50 3.39
N GLN A 36 -11.67 11.71 3.90
CA GLN A 36 -10.51 12.25 4.61
C GLN A 36 -9.56 13.00 3.66
N LEU A 37 -9.55 12.63 2.39
CA LEU A 37 -8.69 13.26 1.37
C LEU A 37 -9.13 14.69 1.04
N GLU A 38 -10.34 15.12 1.40
CA GLU A 38 -10.80 16.49 1.19
C GLU A 38 -10.04 17.52 2.05
N THR A 39 -9.33 17.06 3.09
CA THR A 39 -8.52 17.91 3.97
C THR A 39 -7.06 17.48 3.94
N VAL A 40 -6.14 18.43 4.11
CA VAL A 40 -4.70 18.11 4.16
C VAL A 40 -4.38 17.21 5.35
N VAL A 41 -4.97 17.47 6.51
CA VAL A 41 -4.75 16.69 7.74
C VAL A 41 -5.27 15.26 7.56
N GLY A 42 -6.51 15.08 7.08
CA GLY A 42 -7.07 13.75 6.84
C GLY A 42 -6.34 13.00 5.72
N ALA A 43 -5.90 13.68 4.67
CA ALA A 43 -5.08 13.08 3.62
C ALA A 43 -3.73 12.57 4.17
N GLN A 44 -3.16 13.28 5.14
CA GLN A 44 -1.91 12.89 5.79
C GLN A 44 -2.09 11.71 6.74
N GLU A 45 -3.13 11.72 7.57
CA GLU A 45 -3.48 10.58 8.42
C GLU A 45 -3.77 9.31 7.59
N GLU A 46 -4.48 9.47 6.49
CA GLU A 46 -4.77 8.38 5.55
C GLU A 46 -3.49 7.86 4.87
N TYR A 47 -2.61 8.78 4.44
CA TYR A 47 -1.34 8.43 3.81
C TYR A 47 -0.42 7.66 4.76
N ASP A 48 -0.29 8.13 6.00
CA ASP A 48 0.56 7.50 7.01
C ASP A 48 0.05 6.10 7.36
N ARG A 49 -1.27 5.93 7.52
CA ARG A 49 -1.87 4.59 7.74
C ARG A 49 -1.53 3.63 6.60
N ILE A 50 -1.74 4.05 5.35
CA ILE A 50 -1.48 3.20 4.18
C ILE A 50 0.02 2.90 4.06
N ARG A 51 0.87 3.88 4.35
CA ARG A 51 2.32 3.70 4.36
C ARG A 51 2.77 2.65 5.38
N ASP A 52 2.19 2.66 6.57
CA ASP A 52 2.47 1.67 7.62
C ASP A 52 2.03 0.26 7.21
N GLU A 53 0.85 0.11 6.60
CA GLU A 53 0.38 -1.17 6.05
C GLU A 53 1.33 -1.68 4.96
N VAL A 54 1.73 -0.81 4.04
CA VAL A 54 2.71 -1.13 2.99
C VAL A 54 4.06 -1.54 3.61
N ASN A 55 4.55 -0.81 4.62
CA ASN A 55 5.81 -1.12 5.29
C ASN A 55 5.77 -2.48 6.00
N ALA A 56 4.70 -2.76 6.75
CA ALA A 56 4.53 -4.03 7.45
C ALA A 56 4.54 -5.21 6.47
N ARG A 57 3.87 -5.05 5.32
CA ARG A 57 3.85 -6.06 4.27
C ARG A 57 5.21 -6.23 3.58
N CYS A 58 5.87 -5.15 3.18
CA CYS A 58 7.21 -5.19 2.61
C CYS A 58 8.24 -5.82 3.57
N THR A 59 8.12 -5.54 4.87
CA THR A 59 8.95 -6.13 5.93
C THR A 59 8.73 -7.64 6.08
N SER A 60 7.47 -8.07 5.99
CA SER A 60 7.10 -9.49 6.04
C SER A 60 7.61 -10.25 4.81
N GLU A 61 7.51 -9.66 3.61
CA GLU A 61 8.00 -10.28 2.38
C GLU A 61 9.52 -10.47 2.39
N HIS A 62 10.25 -9.46 2.88
CA HIS A 62 11.71 -9.49 2.94
C HIS A 62 12.23 -10.00 4.29
N VAL A 63 11.40 -10.73 5.06
CA VAL A 63 11.81 -11.21 6.40
C VAL A 63 13.01 -12.15 6.32
N ALA A 64 13.10 -12.96 5.26
CA ALA A 64 14.16 -13.93 5.02
C ALA A 64 15.45 -13.34 4.41
N TYR A 65 15.46 -12.05 4.06
CA TYR A 65 16.66 -11.38 3.56
C TYR A 65 17.62 -11.10 4.72
N ASN A 66 18.75 -11.79 4.75
CA ASN A 66 19.76 -11.62 5.80
C ASN A 66 20.64 -10.37 5.58
N PHE A 67 20.87 -10.00 4.31
CA PHE A 67 21.66 -8.83 3.93
C PHE A 67 20.81 -7.89 3.07
N GLY A 68 20.90 -6.58 3.29
CA GLY A 68 20.20 -5.58 2.49
C GLY A 68 18.68 -5.51 2.69
N LYS A 69 18.12 -6.20 3.70
CA LYS A 69 16.68 -6.18 4.03
C LYS A 69 16.13 -4.76 4.12
N ALA A 70 16.78 -3.87 4.85
CA ALA A 70 16.32 -2.49 5.00
C ALA A 70 16.23 -1.74 3.65
N LEU A 71 17.15 -2.01 2.73
CA LEU A 71 17.13 -1.44 1.38
C LEU A 71 16.00 -2.05 0.55
N ALA A 72 15.84 -3.37 0.60
CA ALA A 72 14.78 -4.07 -0.13
C ALA A 72 13.38 -3.65 0.34
N VAL A 73 13.17 -3.54 1.67
CA VAL A 73 11.94 -3.02 2.27
C VAL A 73 11.67 -1.59 1.82
N ARG A 74 12.65 -0.68 1.88
CA ARG A 74 12.48 0.71 1.41
C ARG A 74 12.11 0.78 -0.07
N GLN A 75 12.75 -0.04 -0.91
CA GLN A 75 12.46 -0.04 -2.34
C GLN A 75 11.07 -0.62 -2.64
N CYS A 76 10.66 -1.65 -1.90
CA CYS A 76 9.30 -2.18 -1.94
C CYS A 76 8.29 -1.10 -1.55
N GLU A 77 8.49 -0.42 -0.42
CA GLU A 77 7.60 0.64 0.08
C GLU A 77 7.45 1.76 -0.96
N ARG A 78 8.55 2.27 -1.51
CA ARG A 78 8.52 3.33 -2.54
C ARG A 78 7.74 2.92 -3.78
N LYS A 79 7.99 1.72 -4.30
CA LYS A 79 7.31 1.22 -5.50
C LYS A 79 5.82 1.03 -5.24
N MET A 80 5.47 0.50 -4.07
CA MET A 80 4.08 0.27 -3.69
C MET A 80 3.34 1.58 -3.47
N MET A 81 3.88 2.51 -2.67
CA MET A 81 3.25 3.81 -2.45
C MET A 81 3.05 4.58 -3.75
N LYS A 82 3.98 4.50 -4.72
CA LYS A 82 3.78 5.10 -6.04
C LYS A 82 2.58 4.51 -6.78
N LYS A 83 2.36 3.19 -6.70
CA LYS A 83 1.18 2.52 -7.28
C LYS A 83 -0.10 2.93 -6.55
N VAL A 84 -0.06 3.00 -5.21
CA VAL A 84 -1.20 3.46 -4.38
C VAL A 84 -1.61 4.87 -4.76
N VAL A 85 -0.66 5.81 -4.84
CA VAL A 85 -0.94 7.20 -5.21
C VAL A 85 -1.56 7.30 -6.59
N ALA A 86 -1.02 6.56 -7.56
CA ALA A 86 -1.60 6.50 -8.91
C ALA A 86 -3.01 5.87 -8.93
N TYR A 87 -3.33 4.96 -8.01
CA TYR A 87 -4.66 4.36 -7.88
C TYR A 87 -5.66 5.28 -7.17
N VAL A 88 -5.22 5.95 -6.10
CA VAL A 88 -6.03 6.90 -5.32
C VAL A 88 -6.39 8.11 -6.16
N ASP A 89 -5.46 8.57 -7.01
CA ASP A 89 -5.62 9.65 -7.99
C ASP A 89 -6.35 10.87 -7.40
N HIS A 90 -5.81 11.37 -6.29
CA HIS A 90 -6.35 12.52 -5.57
C HIS A 90 -5.23 13.52 -5.29
N ASP A 91 -5.48 14.80 -5.57
CA ASP A 91 -4.44 15.84 -5.54
C ASP A 91 -3.81 16.01 -4.16
N THR A 92 -4.62 16.06 -3.10
CA THR A 92 -4.13 16.21 -1.73
C THR A 92 -3.28 15.02 -1.29
N PHE A 93 -3.71 13.79 -1.59
CA PHE A 93 -2.97 12.56 -1.26
C PHE A 93 -1.65 12.47 -2.04
N THR A 94 -1.69 12.85 -3.32
CA THR A 94 -0.50 12.93 -4.18
C THR A 94 0.48 13.98 -3.67
N ASN A 95 -0.02 15.13 -3.23
CA ASN A 95 0.80 16.19 -2.66
C ASN A 95 1.48 15.74 -1.36
N VAL A 96 0.75 15.08 -0.46
CA VAL A 96 1.32 14.47 0.74
C VAL A 96 2.43 13.48 0.37
N HIS A 97 2.21 12.60 -0.61
CA HIS A 97 3.24 11.65 -1.06
C HIS A 97 4.55 12.32 -1.49
N TYR A 98 4.46 13.44 -2.22
CA TYR A 98 5.62 14.20 -2.66
C TYR A 98 6.31 14.96 -1.52
N GLN A 99 5.59 15.39 -0.49
CA GLN A 99 6.18 16.03 0.68
C GLN A 99 6.86 15.03 1.64
N SER A 100 6.40 13.77 1.65
CA SER A 100 6.88 12.72 2.56
C SER A 100 8.02 11.84 2.00
N ASN A 101 8.51 12.11 0.78
CA ASN A 101 9.62 11.39 0.10
C ASN A 101 10.76 12.30 -0.31
#